data_AF-A0A9X7C7W4-F1
#
_entry.id   AF-A0A9X7C7W4-F1
#
_cell.length_a   1.000
_cell.length_b   1.000
_cell.length_c   1.000
_cell.angle_alpha   90.00
_cell.angle_beta   90.00
_cell.angle_gamma   90.00
#
_symmetry.space_group_name_H-M   'P 1'
#
loop_
_entity.id
_entity.type
_entity.pdbx_description
1 polymer ?
#
loop_
_entity_poly.entity_id
_entity_poly.type
_entity_poly.pdbx_seq_one_letter_code
_entity_poly.pdbx_strand_id
1 'polypeptide(L)'
;MLFSISFNQSHQSSLSHNNRENIHGNPGIDPSRLEENIYFVQKDIRSVYKDVFQEAVNKYNEKQKRNDRKIKDYYDKIKKDTKTHEQRELVVAVGEGKDDPKYREAKKEALKQYAEAFQGRNPNLAVYNMVLHDDEANPHLHINYVPNFESSRGLTRRVGMDRALQQQGVEGTGRKLIAHWRETETAYIEQLAKEYIPNFERANVGSHKYMKVRKYKEYAEAKSTIENQVEEKKTQLQTIDDYLKNVEEKTNELEVTKTSLESDVVDTYKELKIVKQQVESENEKLQLIGQCHVELEKRVKQMQKELDSAKDQVPNESVKIPFLRKEVVVEVQDKIFGKAEITKKQTRNYVLSPEQYQELTKQVNAAVTIKKDYERLKKTDFVKENESLKVHAEGWVEENRTLKQEKSHLQKEVSTLNTEISSLKAHIRDLQTNIRVLYQQTKKIFKEQFKTFRGLVKNELDSKGIDNQFEREHKREISRYRDFDRER
;
A
#
# COMPACT_ATOMS: atom_id res chain seq x y z
N MET A 1 -28.47 -15.25 20.38
CA MET A 1 -27.23 -15.71 21.06
C MET A 1 -27.28 -17.21 21.08
N LEU A 2 -26.16 -17.87 20.77
CA LEU A 2 -26.14 -19.32 20.76
C LEU A 2 -25.75 -19.84 22.15
N PHE A 3 -26.58 -20.72 22.71
CA PHE A 3 -26.33 -21.37 23.99
C PHE A 3 -25.91 -22.83 23.76
N SER A 4 -24.96 -23.33 24.54
CA SER A 4 -24.58 -24.74 24.51
C SER A 4 -25.26 -25.50 25.65
N ILE A 5 -25.63 -26.77 25.41
CA ILE A 5 -26.05 -27.68 26.46
C ILE A 5 -25.02 -28.79 26.52
N SER A 6 -24.43 -29.00 27.69
CA SER A 6 -23.41 -30.02 27.88
C SER A 6 -23.90 -31.11 28.82
N PHE A 7 -23.74 -32.37 28.39
CA PHE A 7 -23.98 -33.56 29.21
C PHE A 7 -22.67 -34.29 29.40
N ASN A 8 -22.19 -34.28 30.63
CA ASN A 8 -20.95 -34.93 30.99
C ASN A 8 -21.20 -36.14 31.87
N GLN A 9 -20.77 -37.31 31.44
CA GLN A 9 -20.98 -38.54 32.19
C GLN A 9 -19.66 -39.10 32.70
N SER A 10 -19.53 -39.25 34.02
CA SER A 10 -18.37 -39.81 34.69
C SER A 10 -18.74 -41.04 35.52
N HIS A 11 -17.78 -41.94 35.72
CA HIS A 11 -17.88 -43.07 36.68
C HIS A 11 -17.29 -42.70 38.05
N GLN A 12 -16.67 -41.53 38.15
CA GLN A 12 -16.11 -40.97 39.37
C GLN A 12 -16.90 -39.70 39.71
N SER A 13 -17.37 -39.59 40.94
CA SER A 13 -17.95 -38.37 41.49
C SER A 13 -17.16 -37.93 42.72
N SER A 14 -17.17 -36.63 42.99
CA SER A 14 -16.59 -36.06 44.21
C SER A 14 -17.70 -35.47 45.05
N LEU A 15 -18.32 -36.29 45.92
CA LEU A 15 -19.42 -35.82 46.77
C LEU A 15 -19.01 -34.66 47.68
N SER A 16 -17.76 -34.64 48.16
CA SER A 16 -17.26 -33.52 48.95
C SER A 16 -17.20 -32.20 48.17
N HIS A 17 -17.03 -32.26 46.85
CA HIS A 17 -17.12 -31.09 45.99
C HIS A 17 -18.58 -30.71 45.73
N ASN A 18 -19.41 -31.69 45.35
CA ASN A 18 -20.83 -31.46 45.03
C ASN A 18 -21.62 -30.94 46.25
N ASN A 19 -21.31 -31.44 47.44
CA ASN A 19 -21.95 -31.01 48.69
C ASN A 19 -21.24 -29.84 49.37
N ARG A 20 -20.23 -29.26 48.72
CA ARG A 20 -19.39 -28.16 49.26
C ARG A 20 -18.76 -28.46 50.63
N GLU A 21 -18.56 -29.73 50.95
CA GLU A 21 -17.82 -30.18 52.14
C GLU A 21 -16.32 -29.85 52.04
N ASN A 22 -15.81 -29.71 50.80
CA ASN A 22 -14.47 -29.21 50.54
C ASN A 22 -14.48 -28.12 49.45
N ILE A 23 -14.28 -26.87 49.89
CA ILE A 23 -14.21 -25.68 49.03
C ILE A 23 -12.76 -25.42 48.58
N HIS A 24 -11.77 -26.03 49.24
CA HIS A 24 -10.35 -25.82 48.94
C HIS A 24 -9.92 -26.61 47.68
N GLY A 25 -9.47 -25.88 46.65
CA GLY A 25 -8.87 -26.46 45.43
C GLY A 25 -9.58 -26.14 44.12
N ASN A 26 -10.75 -25.50 44.14
CA ASN A 26 -11.38 -24.93 42.94
C ASN A 26 -11.47 -23.40 43.06
N PRO A 27 -10.54 -22.62 42.46
CA PRO A 27 -10.54 -21.16 42.54
C PRO A 27 -11.71 -20.50 41.81
N GLY A 28 -12.60 -21.27 41.18
CA GLY A 28 -13.81 -20.78 40.52
C GLY A 28 -15.06 -20.73 41.39
N ILE A 29 -15.01 -21.22 42.64
CA ILE A 29 -16.12 -21.13 43.59
C ILE A 29 -16.11 -19.73 44.19
N ASP A 30 -17.24 -19.02 44.10
CA ASP A 30 -17.47 -17.75 44.76
C ASP A 30 -18.14 -17.97 46.13
N PRO A 31 -17.43 -17.76 47.26
CA PRO A 31 -17.98 -17.99 48.59
C PRO A 31 -19.23 -17.17 48.90
N SER A 32 -19.40 -16.01 48.25
CA SER A 32 -20.55 -15.12 48.49
C SER A 32 -21.87 -15.66 47.93
N ARG A 33 -21.80 -16.65 47.04
CA ARG A 33 -22.96 -17.24 46.35
C ARG A 33 -23.23 -18.69 46.76
N LEU A 34 -22.59 -19.19 47.81
CA LEU A 34 -22.79 -20.56 48.29
C LEU A 34 -24.25 -20.85 48.68
N GLU A 35 -24.95 -19.84 49.21
CA GLU A 35 -26.36 -19.94 49.60
C GLU A 35 -27.32 -20.03 48.40
N GLU A 36 -26.84 -19.71 47.19
CA GLU A 36 -27.62 -19.80 45.95
C GLU A 36 -27.68 -21.23 45.38
N ASN A 37 -26.87 -22.15 45.92
CA ASN A 37 -26.88 -23.55 45.54
C ASN A 37 -28.16 -24.25 46.02
N ILE A 38 -28.70 -25.17 45.20
CA ILE A 38 -29.93 -25.91 45.53
C ILE A 38 -29.61 -27.41 45.66
N TYR A 39 -29.93 -27.98 46.81
CA TYR A 39 -29.73 -29.41 47.12
C TYR A 39 -31.06 -30.16 47.01
N PHE A 40 -31.27 -30.89 45.92
CA PHE A 40 -32.53 -31.60 45.66
C PHE A 40 -32.56 -32.97 46.34
N VAL A 41 -31.44 -33.69 46.32
CA VAL A 41 -31.31 -35.04 46.90
C VAL A 41 -29.94 -35.16 47.54
N GLN A 42 -29.90 -35.64 48.78
CA GLN A 42 -28.66 -35.96 49.50
C GLN A 42 -28.86 -37.25 50.32
N LYS A 43 -28.55 -38.39 49.71
CA LYS A 43 -28.66 -39.71 50.33
C LYS A 43 -27.32 -40.42 50.28
N ASP A 44 -27.04 -41.25 51.28
CA ASP A 44 -25.92 -42.19 51.21
C ASP A 44 -26.17 -43.23 50.11
N ILE A 45 -25.18 -43.44 49.24
CA ILE A 45 -25.24 -44.42 48.15
C ILE A 45 -25.51 -45.82 48.68
N ARG A 46 -24.99 -46.18 49.87
CA ARG A 46 -25.26 -47.51 50.46
C ARG A 46 -26.73 -47.67 50.84
N SER A 47 -27.39 -46.60 51.29
CA SER A 47 -28.83 -46.59 51.56
C SER A 47 -29.64 -46.81 50.28
N VAL A 48 -29.31 -46.12 49.19
CA VAL A 48 -29.95 -46.36 47.89
C VAL A 48 -29.74 -47.79 47.40
N TYR A 49 -28.56 -48.37 47.62
CA TYR A 49 -28.32 -49.77 47.30
C TYR A 49 -29.19 -50.73 48.10
N LYS A 50 -29.46 -50.44 49.38
CA LYS A 50 -30.38 -51.22 50.20
C LYS A 50 -31.81 -51.09 49.66
N ASP A 51 -32.27 -49.86 49.42
CA ASP A 51 -33.63 -49.58 48.97
C ASP A 51 -33.94 -50.24 47.62
N VAL A 52 -32.98 -50.19 46.69
CA VAL A 52 -33.19 -50.67 45.31
C VAL A 52 -32.92 -52.16 45.16
N PHE A 53 -31.93 -52.74 45.85
CA PHE A 53 -31.46 -54.10 45.57
C PHE A 53 -31.63 -55.10 46.71
N GLN A 54 -31.83 -54.68 47.96
CA GLN A 54 -31.76 -55.60 49.11
C GLN A 54 -32.81 -56.71 49.03
N GLU A 55 -34.03 -56.39 48.59
CA GLU A 55 -35.08 -57.40 48.43
C GLU A 55 -34.69 -58.47 47.39
N ALA A 56 -34.14 -58.06 46.25
CA ALA A 56 -33.65 -58.98 45.23
C ALA A 56 -32.49 -59.83 45.74
N VAL A 57 -31.58 -59.24 46.52
CA VAL A 57 -30.43 -59.93 47.12
C VAL A 57 -30.88 -60.99 48.14
N ASN A 58 -31.87 -60.66 48.98
CA ASN A 58 -32.43 -61.59 49.96
C ASN A 58 -33.05 -62.81 49.26
N LYS A 59 -33.94 -62.58 48.29
CA LYS A 59 -34.58 -63.63 47.48
C LYS A 59 -33.56 -64.50 46.72
N TYR A 60 -32.47 -63.89 46.24
CA TYR A 60 -31.40 -64.63 45.59
C TYR A 60 -30.63 -65.53 46.56
N ASN A 61 -30.28 -65.00 47.74
CA ASN A 61 -29.51 -65.69 48.78
C ASN A 61 -30.28 -66.86 49.42
N GLU A 62 -31.59 -66.73 49.60
CA GLU A 62 -32.49 -67.81 50.07
C GLU A 62 -32.40 -69.05 49.18
N LYS A 63 -32.24 -68.86 47.86
CA LYS A 63 -32.11 -69.95 46.89
C LYS A 63 -30.71 -70.57 46.82
N GLN A 64 -29.69 -69.97 47.44
CA GLN A 64 -28.31 -70.46 47.37
C GLN A 64 -28.00 -71.46 48.49
N LYS A 65 -27.71 -72.72 48.11
CA LYS A 65 -27.25 -73.76 49.04
C LYS A 65 -25.79 -73.60 49.47
N ARG A 66 -24.94 -73.01 48.63
CA ARG A 66 -23.51 -72.83 48.90
C ARG A 66 -23.22 -71.42 49.45
N ASN A 67 -22.46 -71.34 50.54
CA ASN A 67 -22.15 -70.07 51.20
C ASN A 67 -21.28 -69.12 50.36
N ASP A 68 -20.40 -69.64 49.50
CA ASP A 68 -19.56 -68.83 48.61
C ASP A 68 -20.35 -68.12 47.50
N ARG A 69 -21.57 -68.58 47.19
CA ARG A 69 -22.46 -67.98 46.19
C ARG A 69 -23.38 -66.90 46.76
N LYS A 70 -23.51 -66.80 48.09
CA LYS A 70 -24.35 -65.79 48.75
C LYS A 70 -23.70 -64.40 48.65
N ILE A 71 -24.50 -63.40 48.34
CA ILE A 71 -24.06 -62.00 48.26
C ILE A 71 -24.19 -61.39 49.66
N LYS A 72 -23.06 -61.05 50.30
CA LYS A 72 -23.05 -60.41 51.63
C LYS A 72 -23.38 -58.92 51.55
N ASP A 73 -22.65 -58.19 50.71
CA ASP A 73 -22.86 -56.77 50.43
C ASP A 73 -22.83 -56.58 48.91
N TYR A 74 -23.94 -56.12 48.35
CA TYR A 74 -24.06 -55.95 46.90
C TYR A 74 -23.34 -54.70 46.40
N TYR A 75 -23.28 -53.63 47.20
CA TYR A 75 -22.52 -52.44 46.86
C TYR A 75 -21.02 -52.76 46.77
N ASP A 76 -20.46 -53.40 47.79
CA ASP A 76 -19.04 -53.77 47.80
C ASP A 76 -18.70 -54.77 46.67
N LYS A 77 -19.66 -55.63 46.30
CA LYS A 77 -19.52 -56.53 45.16
C LYS A 77 -19.40 -55.77 43.84
N ILE A 78 -20.24 -54.75 43.63
CA ILE A 78 -20.20 -53.94 42.40
C ILE A 78 -18.98 -53.02 42.38
N LYS A 79 -18.62 -52.40 43.51
CA LYS A 79 -17.42 -51.55 43.63
C LYS A 79 -16.12 -52.28 43.28
N LYS A 80 -16.07 -53.60 43.49
CA LYS A 80 -14.93 -54.47 43.14
C LYS A 80 -14.99 -55.01 41.70
N ASP A 81 -16.12 -54.88 41.02
CA ASP A 81 -16.27 -55.29 39.63
C ASP A 81 -15.59 -54.27 38.71
N THR A 82 -14.86 -54.76 37.70
CA THR A 82 -14.19 -53.91 36.71
C THR A 82 -15.08 -53.59 35.52
N LYS A 83 -16.18 -54.33 35.34
CA LYS A 83 -17.11 -54.18 34.20
C LYS A 83 -18.33 -53.33 34.52
N THR A 84 -18.74 -53.31 35.79
CA THR A 84 -19.88 -52.51 36.25
C THR A 84 -19.39 -51.43 37.20
N HIS A 85 -19.94 -50.23 37.04
CA HIS A 85 -19.63 -49.09 37.91
C HIS A 85 -20.76 -48.92 38.91
N GLU A 86 -20.41 -48.73 40.17
CA GLU A 86 -21.33 -48.59 41.30
C GLU A 86 -22.17 -47.32 41.23
N GLN A 87 -21.72 -46.34 40.46
CA GLN A 87 -22.42 -45.09 40.27
C GLN A 87 -22.06 -44.43 38.94
N ARG A 88 -22.83 -43.40 38.61
CA ARG A 88 -22.54 -42.47 37.53
C ARG A 88 -22.90 -41.06 37.96
N GLU A 89 -22.17 -40.09 37.41
CA GLU A 89 -22.46 -38.68 37.54
C GLU A 89 -22.84 -38.11 36.17
N LEU A 90 -23.87 -37.28 36.14
CA LEU A 90 -24.27 -36.46 35.01
C LEU A 90 -24.16 -35.00 35.41
N VAL A 91 -23.38 -34.23 34.66
CA VAL A 91 -23.34 -32.76 34.79
C VAL A 91 -24.10 -32.14 33.62
N VAL A 92 -25.05 -31.26 33.94
CA VAL A 92 -25.90 -30.54 32.98
C VAL A 92 -25.68 -29.04 33.14
N ALA A 93 -25.36 -28.34 32.06
CA ALA A 93 -25.17 -26.89 32.07
C ALA A 93 -25.74 -26.25 30.80
N VAL A 94 -26.22 -25.00 30.91
CA VAL A 94 -26.78 -24.20 29.81
C VAL A 94 -25.93 -22.93 29.62
N GLY A 95 -25.32 -22.74 28.44
CA GLY A 95 -24.58 -21.53 28.06
C GLY A 95 -23.18 -21.77 27.48
N GLU A 96 -22.54 -20.70 27.02
CA GLU A 96 -21.09 -20.66 26.73
C GLU A 96 -20.32 -20.23 27.99
N GLY A 97 -19.05 -20.62 28.13
CA GLY A 97 -18.26 -20.50 29.36
C GLY A 97 -18.01 -19.09 29.92
N LYS A 98 -18.62 -18.04 29.36
CA LYS A 98 -18.73 -16.70 29.96
C LYS A 98 -20.20 -16.46 30.28
N ASP A 99 -20.52 -16.40 31.57
CA ASP A 99 -21.88 -16.14 32.01
C ASP A 99 -22.20 -14.66 31.83
N ASP A 100 -23.23 -14.36 31.02
CA ASP A 100 -23.85 -13.05 30.98
C ASP A 100 -24.81 -12.99 32.18
N PRO A 101 -24.57 -12.10 33.17
CA PRO A 101 -25.39 -11.99 34.39
C PRO A 101 -26.89 -11.87 34.08
N LYS A 102 -27.25 -11.33 32.91
CA LYS A 102 -28.63 -11.17 32.46
C LYS A 102 -29.41 -12.49 32.38
N TYR A 103 -28.76 -13.60 32.03
CA TYR A 103 -29.44 -14.89 31.80
C TYR A 103 -29.23 -15.90 32.93
N ARG A 104 -28.50 -15.53 33.98
CA ARG A 104 -28.14 -16.45 35.07
C ARG A 104 -29.36 -17.03 35.77
N GLU A 105 -30.29 -16.19 36.21
CA GLU A 105 -31.54 -16.62 36.86
C GLU A 105 -32.41 -17.50 35.95
N ALA A 106 -32.53 -17.13 34.67
CA ALA A 106 -33.29 -17.92 33.70
C ALA A 106 -32.69 -19.33 33.49
N LYS A 107 -31.35 -19.45 33.46
CA LYS A 107 -30.67 -20.74 33.39
C LYS A 107 -30.89 -21.56 34.67
N LYS A 108 -30.82 -20.91 35.83
CA LYS A 108 -31.06 -21.54 37.14
C LYS A 108 -32.46 -22.14 37.19
N GLU A 109 -33.48 -21.40 36.78
CA GLU A 109 -34.86 -21.89 36.79
C GLU A 109 -35.08 -23.04 35.80
N ALA A 110 -34.51 -22.97 34.59
CA ALA A 110 -34.56 -24.06 33.63
C ALA A 110 -33.88 -25.35 34.17
N LEU A 111 -32.72 -25.23 34.82
CA LEU A 111 -32.02 -26.36 35.44
C LEU A 111 -32.77 -26.93 36.64
N LYS A 112 -33.43 -26.08 37.44
CA LYS A 112 -34.26 -26.48 38.57
C LYS A 112 -35.46 -27.31 38.12
N GLN A 113 -36.23 -26.83 37.14
CA GLN A 113 -37.34 -27.57 36.52
C GLN A 113 -36.88 -28.92 35.94
N TYR A 114 -35.72 -28.91 35.30
CA TYR A 114 -35.12 -30.13 34.77
C TYR A 114 -34.76 -31.14 35.88
N ALA A 115 -34.21 -30.67 37.00
CA ALA A 115 -33.85 -31.48 38.15
C ALA A 115 -35.09 -32.15 38.77
N GLU A 116 -36.15 -31.37 38.99
CA GLU A 116 -37.42 -31.84 39.57
C GLU A 116 -38.10 -32.91 38.71
N ALA A 117 -38.04 -32.78 37.39
CA ALA A 117 -38.61 -33.75 36.45
C ALA A 117 -37.70 -34.97 36.18
N PHE A 118 -36.41 -34.92 36.54
CA PHE A 118 -35.41 -35.90 36.09
C PHE A 118 -35.74 -37.33 36.53
N GLN A 119 -36.05 -37.54 37.81
CA GLN A 119 -36.30 -38.88 38.37
C GLN A 119 -37.55 -39.54 37.77
N GLY A 120 -38.58 -38.76 37.43
CA GLY A 120 -39.81 -39.25 36.79
C GLY A 120 -39.59 -39.70 35.35
N ARG A 121 -38.75 -38.99 34.59
CA ARG A 121 -38.38 -39.38 33.22
C ARG A 121 -37.36 -40.52 33.17
N ASN A 122 -36.58 -40.70 34.23
CA ASN A 122 -35.52 -41.70 34.33
C ASN A 122 -35.74 -42.67 35.52
N PRO A 123 -36.81 -43.50 35.50
CA PRO A 123 -37.18 -44.36 36.63
C PRO A 123 -36.13 -45.44 36.97
N ASN A 124 -35.33 -45.85 35.99
CA ASN A 124 -34.28 -46.84 36.16
C ASN A 124 -32.92 -46.24 36.58
N LEU A 125 -32.85 -44.92 36.77
CA LEU A 125 -31.68 -44.20 37.26
C LEU A 125 -31.99 -43.70 38.67
N ALA A 126 -31.65 -44.49 39.70
CA ALA A 126 -31.94 -44.13 41.08
C ALA A 126 -30.99 -43.01 41.53
N VAL A 127 -31.50 -41.77 41.63
CA VAL A 127 -30.72 -40.61 42.07
C VAL A 127 -30.45 -40.70 43.56
N TYR A 128 -29.18 -40.52 43.94
CA TYR A 128 -28.77 -40.50 45.35
C TYR A 128 -28.19 -39.14 45.78
N ASN A 129 -27.67 -38.35 44.83
CA ASN A 129 -27.22 -36.99 45.10
C ASN A 129 -27.55 -36.09 43.91
N MET A 130 -28.11 -34.91 44.14
CA MET A 130 -28.48 -33.96 43.09
C MET A 130 -28.36 -32.53 43.60
N VAL A 131 -27.48 -31.75 42.98
CA VAL A 131 -27.11 -30.41 43.44
C VAL A 131 -26.97 -29.46 42.26
N LEU A 132 -27.63 -28.31 42.32
CA LEU A 132 -27.42 -27.19 41.40
C LEU A 132 -26.42 -26.23 42.04
N HIS A 133 -25.31 -26.00 41.34
CA HIS A 133 -24.29 -25.02 41.71
C HIS A 133 -24.56 -23.70 40.99
N ASP A 134 -24.76 -22.65 41.76
CA ASP A 134 -24.91 -21.25 41.31
C ASP A 134 -23.82 -20.34 41.92
N ASP A 135 -22.79 -20.94 42.49
CA ASP A 135 -21.61 -20.28 43.07
C ASP A 135 -20.41 -20.22 42.11
N GLU A 136 -20.44 -20.95 41.00
CA GLU A 136 -19.37 -20.99 40.00
C GLU A 136 -19.63 -20.05 38.80
N ALA A 137 -18.75 -20.11 37.80
CA ALA A 137 -18.81 -19.24 36.61
C ALA A 137 -20.17 -19.32 35.90
N ASN A 138 -20.72 -20.52 35.67
CA ASN A 138 -22.02 -20.72 35.04
C ASN A 138 -22.87 -21.69 35.90
N PRO A 139 -24.17 -21.43 36.09
CA PRO A 139 -25.05 -22.36 36.80
C PRO A 139 -25.03 -23.75 36.14
N HIS A 140 -24.84 -24.79 36.95
CA HIS A 140 -24.80 -26.16 36.45
C HIS A 140 -25.31 -27.16 37.50
N LEU A 141 -25.86 -28.27 37.02
CA LEU A 141 -26.51 -29.29 37.83
C LEU A 141 -25.68 -30.58 37.83
N HIS A 142 -25.34 -31.06 39.01
CA HIS A 142 -24.75 -32.38 39.24
C HIS A 142 -25.85 -33.38 39.61
N ILE A 143 -25.90 -34.52 38.93
CA ILE A 143 -26.82 -35.62 39.22
C ILE A 143 -26.02 -36.91 39.37
N ASN A 144 -25.92 -37.44 40.57
CA ASN A 144 -25.31 -38.72 40.86
C ASN A 144 -26.39 -39.79 41.05
N TYR A 145 -26.27 -40.90 40.31
CA TYR A 145 -27.30 -41.93 40.25
C TYR A 145 -26.73 -43.35 40.09
N VAL A 146 -27.55 -44.34 40.43
CA VAL A 146 -27.26 -45.76 40.28
C VAL A 146 -28.18 -46.37 39.21
N PRO A 147 -27.65 -46.77 38.04
CA PRO A 147 -28.45 -47.38 36.99
C PRO A 147 -28.85 -48.80 37.36
N ASN A 148 -30.14 -49.12 37.31
CA ASN A 148 -30.65 -50.43 37.72
C ASN A 148 -31.67 -51.00 36.71
N PHE A 149 -31.72 -52.31 36.62
CA PHE A 149 -32.63 -53.02 35.71
C PHE A 149 -33.06 -54.37 36.28
N GLU A 150 -34.19 -54.87 35.81
CA GLU A 150 -34.71 -56.19 36.17
C GLU A 150 -34.14 -57.27 35.24
N SER A 151 -33.71 -58.40 35.80
CA SER A 151 -33.07 -59.50 35.10
C SER A 151 -33.81 -60.81 35.34
N SER A 152 -34.08 -61.56 34.28
CA SER A 152 -34.66 -62.91 34.36
C SER A 152 -33.64 -63.98 34.74
N ARG A 153 -32.33 -63.67 34.71
CA ARG A 153 -31.24 -64.60 35.03
C ARG A 153 -30.46 -64.14 36.26
N GLY A 154 -30.29 -65.05 37.23
CA GLY A 154 -29.51 -64.82 38.44
C GLY A 154 -30.22 -63.88 39.43
N LEU A 155 -29.55 -62.80 39.83
CA LEU A 155 -30.12 -61.76 40.70
C LEU A 155 -31.18 -60.98 39.91
N THR A 156 -32.40 -60.85 40.46
CA THR A 156 -33.55 -60.29 39.74
C THR A 156 -33.48 -58.78 39.51
N ARG A 157 -32.71 -58.04 40.31
CA ARG A 157 -32.45 -56.61 40.09
C ARG A 157 -30.96 -56.35 40.14
N ARG A 158 -30.41 -55.68 39.12
CA ARG A 158 -28.96 -55.57 38.92
C ARG A 158 -28.56 -54.16 38.50
N VAL A 159 -27.30 -53.82 38.78
CA VAL A 159 -26.69 -52.59 38.25
C VAL A 159 -26.32 -52.77 36.79
N GLY A 160 -26.70 -51.82 35.93
CA GLY A 160 -26.31 -51.82 34.52
C GLY A 160 -26.96 -50.71 33.71
N MET A 161 -26.14 -49.84 33.09
CA MET A 161 -26.60 -48.66 32.35
C MET A 161 -27.41 -49.02 31.11
N ASP A 162 -26.87 -49.85 30.21
CA ASP A 162 -27.51 -50.12 28.93
C ASP A 162 -28.89 -50.78 29.12
N ARG A 163 -28.98 -51.73 30.05
CA ARG A 163 -30.26 -52.40 30.36
C ARG A 163 -31.23 -51.47 31.09
N ALA A 164 -30.74 -50.58 31.95
CA ALA A 164 -31.57 -49.57 32.60
C ALA A 164 -32.23 -48.66 31.56
N LEU A 165 -31.44 -48.14 30.61
CA LEU A 165 -31.94 -47.28 29.52
C LEU A 165 -32.92 -48.03 28.59
N GLN A 166 -32.64 -49.29 28.27
CA GLN A 166 -33.55 -50.09 27.44
C GLN A 166 -34.89 -50.35 28.12
N GLN A 167 -34.90 -50.63 29.43
CA GLN A 167 -36.14 -50.90 30.17
C GLN A 167 -37.01 -49.65 30.40
N GLN A 168 -36.40 -48.45 30.39
CA GLN A 168 -37.15 -47.19 30.40
C GLN A 168 -37.54 -46.71 28.97
N GLY A 169 -37.36 -47.55 27.94
CA GLY A 169 -37.87 -47.29 26.58
C GLY A 169 -36.91 -46.57 25.64
N VAL A 170 -35.61 -46.45 25.96
CA VAL A 170 -34.63 -45.88 25.02
C VAL A 170 -34.26 -46.90 23.95
N GLU A 171 -34.40 -46.52 22.69
CA GLU A 171 -34.08 -47.36 21.55
C GLU A 171 -32.56 -47.44 21.27
N GLY A 172 -32.12 -48.59 20.78
CA GLY A 172 -30.75 -48.82 20.32
C GLY A 172 -29.88 -49.70 21.23
N THR A 173 -28.60 -49.79 20.88
CA THR A 173 -27.60 -50.61 21.58
C THR A 173 -26.25 -49.89 21.68
N GLY A 174 -25.50 -50.19 22.75
CA GLY A 174 -24.14 -49.67 22.96
C GLY A 174 -24.05 -48.14 22.90
N ARG A 175 -23.11 -47.62 22.08
CA ARG A 175 -22.90 -46.16 21.95
C ARG A 175 -24.13 -45.42 21.41
N LYS A 176 -24.93 -46.04 20.54
CA LYS A 176 -26.13 -45.42 20.00
C LYS A 176 -27.19 -45.23 21.08
N LEU A 177 -27.36 -46.20 21.99
CA LEU A 177 -28.33 -46.11 23.08
C LEU A 177 -28.09 -44.89 23.99
N ILE A 178 -26.84 -44.69 24.41
CA ILE A 178 -26.48 -43.53 25.25
C ILE A 178 -26.64 -42.22 24.47
N ALA A 179 -26.36 -42.21 23.17
CA ALA A 179 -26.55 -41.03 22.32
C ALA A 179 -28.03 -40.64 22.20
N HIS A 180 -28.93 -41.59 21.90
CA HIS A 180 -30.37 -41.32 21.82
C HIS A 180 -30.92 -40.84 23.16
N TRP A 181 -30.53 -41.48 24.28
CA TRP A 181 -30.91 -40.99 25.61
C TRP A 181 -30.45 -39.55 25.84
N ARG A 182 -29.19 -39.24 25.52
CA ARG A 182 -28.68 -37.86 25.63
C ARG A 182 -29.43 -36.89 24.74
N GLU A 183 -29.81 -37.29 23.53
CA GLU A 183 -30.61 -36.45 22.64
C GLU A 183 -31.99 -36.13 23.25
N THR A 184 -32.67 -37.12 23.84
CA THR A 184 -33.93 -36.92 24.56
C THR A 184 -33.77 -36.00 25.77
N GLU A 185 -32.75 -36.22 26.61
CA GLU A 185 -32.46 -35.34 27.75
C GLU A 185 -32.11 -33.92 27.30
N THR A 186 -31.36 -33.79 26.21
CA THR A 186 -30.98 -32.50 25.64
C THR A 186 -32.18 -31.75 25.08
N ALA A 187 -33.09 -32.44 24.38
CA ALA A 187 -34.30 -31.84 23.85
C ALA A 187 -35.21 -31.30 24.96
N TYR A 188 -35.28 -32.00 26.09
CA TYR A 188 -36.11 -31.59 27.23
C TYR A 188 -35.55 -30.34 27.93
N ILE A 189 -34.25 -30.30 28.25
CA ILE A 189 -33.65 -29.08 28.82
C ILE A 189 -33.64 -27.92 27.80
N GLU A 190 -33.52 -28.21 26.50
CA GLU A 190 -33.66 -27.19 25.45
C GLU A 190 -35.06 -26.58 25.42
N GLN A 191 -36.11 -27.39 25.59
CA GLN A 191 -37.48 -26.89 25.72
C GLN A 191 -37.63 -25.97 26.93
N LEU A 192 -37.17 -26.41 28.11
CA LEU A 192 -37.20 -25.60 29.33
C LEU A 192 -36.40 -24.29 29.16
N ALA A 193 -35.21 -24.36 28.56
CA ALA A 193 -34.41 -23.16 28.32
C ALA A 193 -35.12 -22.14 27.41
N LYS A 194 -35.88 -22.59 26.41
CA LYS A 194 -36.69 -21.71 25.53
C LYS A 194 -37.83 -21.01 26.27
N GLU A 195 -38.35 -21.60 27.35
CA GLU A 195 -39.41 -21.00 28.16
C GLU A 195 -38.89 -19.83 29.01
N TYR A 196 -37.66 -19.94 29.54
CA TYR A 196 -37.08 -18.92 30.43
C TYR A 196 -36.12 -17.94 29.74
N ILE A 197 -35.54 -18.30 28.59
CA ILE A 197 -34.54 -17.48 27.88
C ILE A 197 -35.13 -16.98 26.54
N PRO A 198 -35.41 -15.68 26.40
CA PRO A 198 -35.89 -15.10 25.15
C PRO A 198 -34.89 -15.30 24.00
N ASN A 199 -35.39 -15.69 22.82
CA ASN A 199 -34.58 -15.93 21.61
C ASN A 199 -33.46 -16.97 21.82
N PHE A 200 -33.73 -18.00 22.62
CA PHE A 200 -32.80 -19.10 22.82
C PHE A 200 -32.61 -19.87 21.50
N GLU A 201 -31.39 -19.85 20.99
CA GLU A 201 -30.95 -20.72 19.90
C GLU A 201 -29.80 -21.58 20.40
N ARG A 202 -29.83 -22.87 20.07
CA ARG A 202 -28.79 -23.81 20.49
C ARG A 202 -27.61 -23.78 19.51
N ALA A 203 -26.41 -23.51 19.99
CA ALA A 203 -25.18 -23.81 19.25
C ALA A 203 -24.93 -25.32 19.26
N ASN A 204 -24.76 -25.91 18.09
CA ASN A 204 -24.29 -27.28 17.97
C ASN A 204 -22.75 -27.31 18.03
N VAL A 205 -22.19 -27.23 19.25
CA VAL A 205 -20.73 -27.22 19.49
C VAL A 205 -20.04 -28.58 19.25
N GLY A 206 -20.79 -29.60 18.81
CA GLY A 206 -20.25 -30.95 18.56
C GLY A 206 -19.91 -31.71 19.84
N SER A 207 -19.61 -33.01 19.70
CA SER A 207 -19.14 -33.85 20.81
C SER A 207 -17.64 -33.65 21.03
N HIS A 208 -17.26 -32.57 21.71
CA HIS A 208 -15.85 -32.39 22.10
C HIS A 208 -15.41 -33.55 23.00
N LYS A 209 -14.20 -34.08 22.72
CA LYS A 209 -13.54 -35.08 23.57
C LYS A 209 -13.41 -34.46 24.97
N TYR A 210 -13.98 -35.09 26.01
CA TYR A 210 -13.97 -34.60 27.39
C TYR A 210 -12.59 -34.03 27.76
N MET A 211 -12.53 -32.72 27.98
CA MET A 211 -11.32 -32.03 28.39
C MET A 211 -11.49 -31.63 29.85
N LYS A 212 -10.55 -32.06 30.71
CA LYS A 212 -10.56 -31.67 32.13
C LYS A 212 -10.57 -30.14 32.25
N VAL A 213 -11.30 -29.60 33.23
CA VAL A 213 -11.50 -28.14 33.44
C VAL A 213 -10.20 -27.34 33.31
N ARG A 214 -9.11 -27.81 33.92
CA ARG A 214 -7.78 -27.16 33.83
C ARG A 214 -7.28 -27.01 32.40
N LYS A 215 -7.39 -28.07 31.58
CA LYS A 215 -6.97 -28.05 30.17
C LYS A 215 -7.87 -27.14 29.31
N TYR A 216 -9.15 -27.02 29.67
CA TYR A 216 -10.06 -26.08 29.01
C TYR A 216 -9.69 -24.62 29.30
N LYS A 217 -9.28 -24.31 30.54
CA LYS A 217 -8.76 -22.97 30.89
C LYS A 217 -7.50 -22.63 30.07
N GLU A 218 -6.53 -23.55 30.03
CA GLU A 218 -5.31 -23.39 29.22
C GLU A 218 -5.62 -23.16 27.72
N TYR A 219 -6.59 -23.92 27.17
CA TYR A 219 -7.04 -23.73 25.80
C TYR A 219 -7.72 -22.38 25.58
N ALA A 220 -8.59 -21.93 26.51
CA ALA A 220 -9.30 -20.66 26.40
C ALA A 220 -8.33 -19.46 26.46
N GLU A 221 -7.30 -19.53 27.31
CA GLU A 221 -6.23 -18.53 27.36
C GLU A 221 -5.41 -18.49 26.06
N ALA A 222 -5.03 -19.66 25.53
CA ALA A 222 -4.32 -19.76 24.26
C ALA A 222 -5.16 -19.20 23.11
N LYS A 223 -6.46 -19.50 23.07
CA LYS A 223 -7.40 -18.97 22.09
C LYS A 223 -7.49 -17.45 22.18
N SER A 224 -7.66 -16.90 23.38
CA SER A 224 -7.73 -15.45 23.59
C SER A 224 -6.44 -14.75 23.15
N THR A 225 -5.28 -15.37 23.38
CA THR A 225 -3.99 -14.82 22.95
C THR A 225 -3.89 -14.77 21.42
N ILE A 226 -4.33 -15.84 20.75
CA ILE A 226 -4.35 -15.90 19.29
C ILE A 226 -5.35 -14.89 18.71
N GLU A 227 -6.55 -14.77 19.30
CA GLU A 227 -7.55 -13.79 18.87
C GLU A 227 -7.01 -12.35 18.97
N ASN A 228 -6.31 -12.01 20.06
CA ASN A 228 -5.65 -10.70 20.21
C ASN A 228 -4.57 -10.47 19.15
N GLN A 229 -3.73 -11.47 18.85
CA GLN A 229 -2.71 -11.37 17.79
C GLN A 229 -3.33 -11.19 16.41
N VAL A 230 -4.45 -11.87 16.13
CA VAL A 230 -5.18 -11.73 14.86
C VAL A 230 -5.72 -10.31 14.71
N GLU A 231 -6.31 -9.74 15.77
CA GLU A 231 -6.83 -8.37 15.70
C GLU A 231 -5.69 -7.35 15.55
N GLU A 232 -4.54 -7.54 16.22
CA GLU A 232 -3.35 -6.71 16.02
C GLU A 232 -2.80 -6.80 14.58
N LYS A 233 -2.78 -7.99 13.97
CA LYS A 233 -2.38 -8.14 12.57
C LYS A 233 -3.36 -7.50 11.59
N LYS A 234 -4.65 -7.50 11.92
CA LYS A 234 -5.70 -6.87 11.12
C LYS A 234 -5.58 -5.34 11.11
N THR A 235 -5.28 -4.73 12.26
CA THR A 235 -5.03 -3.26 12.32
C THR A 235 -3.75 -2.87 11.57
N GLN A 236 -2.69 -3.69 11.64
CA GLN A 236 -1.48 -3.49 10.83
C GLN A 236 -1.78 -3.56 9.33
N LEU A 237 -2.61 -4.53 8.89
CA LEU A 237 -3.02 -4.63 7.49
C LEU A 237 -3.82 -3.41 7.02
N GLN A 238 -4.77 -2.91 7.83
CA GLN A 238 -5.50 -1.68 7.51
C GLN A 238 -4.56 -0.48 7.34
N THR A 239 -3.55 -0.35 8.22
CA THR A 239 -2.57 0.74 8.14
C THR A 239 -1.75 0.66 6.85
N ILE A 240 -1.38 -0.55 6.42
CA ILE A 240 -0.67 -0.78 5.15
C ILE A 240 -1.57 -0.44 3.96
N ASP A 241 -2.86 -0.79 4.01
CA ASP A 241 -3.84 -0.50 2.96
C ASP A 241 -4.04 1.01 2.78
N ASP A 242 -4.17 1.75 3.89
CA ASP A 242 -4.23 3.21 3.88
C ASP A 242 -2.95 3.84 3.29
N TYR A 243 -1.77 3.28 3.64
CA TYR A 243 -0.50 3.74 3.08
C TYR A 243 -0.39 3.46 1.58
N LEU A 244 -0.82 2.29 1.10
CA LEU A 244 -0.85 1.94 -0.32
C LEU A 244 -1.75 2.88 -1.10
N LYS A 245 -2.94 3.20 -0.56
CA LYS A 245 -3.86 4.16 -1.16
C LYS A 245 -3.25 5.55 -1.31
N ASN A 246 -2.54 6.04 -0.28
CA ASN A 246 -1.82 7.32 -0.36
C ASN A 246 -0.72 7.31 -1.43
N VAL A 247 0.03 6.21 -1.53
CA VAL A 247 1.07 6.04 -2.55
C VAL A 247 0.46 6.03 -3.95
N GLU A 248 -0.69 5.38 -4.14
CA GLU A 248 -1.41 5.35 -5.42
C GLU A 248 -1.90 6.75 -5.82
N GLU A 249 -2.48 7.51 -4.89
CA GLU A 249 -2.88 8.91 -5.12
C GLU A 249 -1.70 9.78 -5.56
N LYS A 250 -0.57 9.72 -4.83
CA LYS A 250 0.66 10.45 -5.21
C LYS A 250 1.23 10.02 -6.56
N THR A 251 1.12 8.73 -6.89
CA THR A 251 1.59 8.21 -8.18
C THR A 251 0.75 8.78 -9.32
N ASN A 252 -0.56 8.88 -9.14
CA ASN A 252 -1.46 9.50 -10.11
C ASN A 252 -1.17 11.01 -10.27
N GLU A 253 -0.92 11.74 -9.18
CA GLU A 253 -0.49 13.16 -9.24
C GLU A 253 0.82 13.33 -10.01
N LEU A 254 1.80 12.45 -9.77
CA LEU A 254 3.07 12.40 -10.50
C LEU A 254 2.88 12.12 -11.98
N GLU A 255 1.92 11.26 -12.35
CA GLU A 255 1.64 10.95 -13.74
C GLU A 255 0.98 12.13 -14.47
N VAL A 256 0.06 12.84 -13.82
CA VAL A 256 -0.52 14.08 -14.37
C VAL A 256 0.54 15.15 -14.58
N THR A 257 1.38 15.41 -13.58
CA THR A 257 2.46 16.41 -13.68
C THR A 257 3.48 16.05 -14.76
N LYS A 258 3.87 14.77 -14.87
CA LYS A 258 4.72 14.28 -15.96
C LYS A 258 4.11 14.58 -17.32
N THR A 259 2.82 14.29 -17.51
CA THR A 259 2.14 14.50 -18.79
C THR A 259 2.07 15.98 -19.17
N SER A 260 1.83 16.86 -18.18
CA SER A 260 1.89 18.32 -18.38
C SER A 260 3.28 18.78 -18.82
N LEU A 261 4.33 18.34 -18.12
CA LEU A 261 5.71 18.69 -18.45
C LEU A 261 6.13 18.17 -19.84
N GLU A 262 5.68 16.98 -20.23
CA GLU A 262 5.91 16.45 -21.58
C GLU A 262 5.25 17.34 -22.64
N SER A 263 4.06 17.88 -22.39
CA SER A 263 3.41 18.85 -23.28
C SER A 263 4.18 20.17 -23.35
N ASP A 264 4.58 20.73 -22.21
CA ASP A 264 5.33 21.99 -22.14
C ASP A 264 6.67 21.89 -22.87
N VAL A 265 7.37 20.75 -22.75
CA VAL A 265 8.61 20.47 -23.49
C VAL A 265 8.37 20.43 -25.00
N VAL A 266 7.26 19.82 -25.45
CA VAL A 266 6.93 19.77 -26.87
C VAL A 266 6.63 21.16 -27.42
N ASP A 267 5.88 21.99 -26.69
CA ASP A 267 5.50 23.32 -27.15
C ASP A 267 6.70 24.28 -27.16
N THR A 268 7.52 24.28 -26.10
CA THR A 268 8.79 25.03 -26.07
C THR A 268 9.72 24.61 -27.20
N TYR A 269 9.78 23.33 -27.57
CA TYR A 269 10.59 22.87 -28.70
C TYR A 269 10.08 23.40 -30.06
N LYS A 270 8.75 23.53 -30.22
CA LYS A 270 8.16 24.15 -31.42
C LYS A 270 8.52 25.64 -31.51
N GLU A 271 8.37 26.37 -30.40
CA GLU A 271 8.73 27.79 -30.34
C GLU A 271 10.21 28.02 -30.63
N LEU A 272 11.09 27.23 -30.00
CA LEU A 272 12.53 27.31 -30.21
C LEU A 272 12.90 27.04 -31.69
N LYS A 273 12.21 26.11 -32.36
CA LYS A 273 12.39 25.86 -33.80
C LYS A 273 12.02 27.07 -34.65
N ILE A 274 10.92 27.75 -34.35
CA ILE A 274 10.48 28.96 -35.06
C ILE A 274 11.50 30.08 -34.86
N VAL A 275 11.89 30.35 -33.61
CA VAL A 275 12.89 31.38 -33.27
C VAL A 275 14.22 31.08 -33.96
N LYS A 276 14.65 29.82 -33.99
CA LYS A 276 15.91 29.43 -34.66
C LYS A 276 15.87 29.74 -36.16
N GLN A 277 14.77 29.44 -36.85
CA GLN A 277 14.61 29.77 -38.28
C GLN A 277 14.63 31.29 -38.50
N GLN A 278 13.97 32.06 -37.63
CA GLN A 278 13.96 33.52 -37.74
C GLN A 278 15.36 34.10 -37.51
N VAL A 279 16.11 33.61 -36.52
CA VAL A 279 17.49 34.02 -36.26
C VAL A 279 18.42 33.65 -37.42
N GLU A 280 18.26 32.49 -38.03
CA GLU A 280 19.03 32.10 -39.23
C GLU A 280 18.76 33.05 -40.39
N SER A 281 17.48 33.36 -40.68
CA SER A 281 17.11 34.31 -41.74
C SER A 281 17.63 35.72 -41.49
N GLU A 282 17.51 36.25 -40.27
CA GLU A 282 18.03 37.58 -39.93
C GLU A 282 19.56 37.63 -39.99
N ASN A 283 20.25 36.55 -39.59
CA ASN A 283 21.70 36.49 -39.67
C ASN A 283 22.22 36.48 -41.13
N GLU A 284 21.49 35.84 -42.06
CA GLU A 284 21.79 35.92 -43.51
C GLU A 284 21.64 37.35 -44.05
N LYS A 285 20.56 38.06 -43.68
CA LYS A 285 20.37 39.47 -44.05
C LYS A 285 21.50 40.34 -43.49
N LEU A 286 21.87 40.12 -42.24
CA LEU A 286 22.90 40.89 -41.55
C LEU A 286 24.29 40.65 -42.19
N GLN A 287 24.57 39.43 -42.65
CA GLN A 287 25.79 39.12 -43.40
C GLN A 287 25.85 39.86 -44.73
N LEU A 288 24.74 39.93 -45.48
CA LEU A 288 24.65 40.70 -46.73
C LEU A 288 24.83 42.20 -46.49
N ILE A 289 24.15 42.76 -45.48
CA ILE A 289 24.29 44.18 -45.09
C ILE A 289 25.75 44.48 -44.70
N GLY A 290 26.39 43.60 -43.93
CA GLY A 290 27.80 43.73 -43.56
C GLY A 290 28.75 43.75 -44.76
N GLN A 291 28.52 42.90 -45.76
CA GLN A 291 29.31 42.90 -47.00
C GLN A 291 29.13 44.21 -47.79
N CYS A 292 27.88 44.65 -47.97
CA CYS A 292 27.59 45.93 -48.64
C CYS A 292 28.21 47.12 -47.88
N HIS A 293 28.15 47.12 -46.55
CA HIS A 293 28.75 48.17 -45.73
C HIS A 293 30.27 48.26 -45.93
N VAL A 294 30.98 47.14 -45.90
CA VAL A 294 32.43 47.10 -46.14
C VAL A 294 32.79 47.63 -47.53
N GLU A 295 32.00 47.29 -48.56
CA GLU A 295 32.23 47.79 -49.92
C GLU A 295 31.99 49.30 -50.03
N LEU A 296 30.88 49.78 -49.46
CA LEU A 296 30.54 51.20 -49.42
C LEU A 296 31.58 52.01 -48.64
N GLU A 297 32.03 51.54 -47.47
CA GLU A 297 33.09 52.19 -46.70
C GLU A 297 34.38 52.33 -47.51
N LYS A 298 34.77 51.29 -48.26
CA LYS A 298 35.95 51.36 -49.14
C LYS A 298 35.79 52.43 -50.22
N ARG A 299 34.62 52.49 -50.88
CA ARG A 299 34.32 53.50 -51.90
C ARG A 299 34.32 54.90 -51.31
N VAL A 300 33.70 55.10 -50.15
CA VAL A 300 33.68 56.39 -49.43
C VAL A 300 35.09 56.82 -49.07
N LYS A 301 35.93 55.94 -48.49
CA LYS A 301 37.33 56.26 -48.16
C LYS A 301 38.14 56.63 -49.40
N GLN A 302 37.93 55.93 -50.52
CA GLN A 302 38.61 56.22 -51.78
C GLN A 302 38.20 57.60 -52.33
N MET A 303 36.90 57.87 -52.45
CA MET A 303 36.40 59.16 -52.91
C MET A 303 36.82 60.30 -51.99
N GLN A 304 36.81 60.08 -50.67
CA GLN A 304 37.27 61.05 -49.68
C GLN A 304 38.75 61.42 -49.91
N LYS A 305 39.60 60.42 -50.16
CA LYS A 305 41.02 60.62 -50.46
C LYS A 305 41.25 61.40 -51.76
N GLU A 306 40.49 61.08 -52.81
CA GLU A 306 40.54 61.81 -54.09
C GLU A 306 40.10 63.27 -53.92
N LEU A 307 39.04 63.49 -53.15
CA LEU A 307 38.48 64.82 -52.92
C LEU A 307 39.38 65.69 -52.03
N ASP A 308 40.00 65.11 -50.99
CA ASP A 308 40.95 65.84 -50.14
C ASP A 308 42.23 66.18 -50.93
N SER A 309 42.74 65.27 -51.76
CA SER A 309 43.86 65.55 -52.68
C SER A 309 43.54 66.66 -53.69
N ALA A 310 42.32 66.67 -54.26
CA ALA A 310 41.88 67.74 -55.15
C ALA A 310 41.69 69.07 -54.42
N LYS A 311 41.14 69.05 -53.20
CA LYS A 311 40.92 70.25 -52.36
C LYS A 311 42.23 70.98 -52.05
N ASP A 312 43.31 70.25 -51.80
CA ASP A 312 44.63 70.81 -51.49
C ASP A 312 45.27 71.52 -52.69
N GLN A 313 44.88 71.15 -53.91
CA GLN A 313 45.36 71.78 -55.16
C GLN A 313 44.55 73.04 -55.54
N VAL A 314 43.40 73.28 -54.90
CA VAL A 314 42.52 74.41 -55.22
C VAL A 314 42.80 75.60 -54.28
N PRO A 315 43.03 76.82 -54.81
CA PRO A 315 43.20 78.03 -54.00
C PRO A 315 42.02 78.29 -53.04
N ASN A 316 42.27 78.98 -51.92
CA ASN A 316 41.22 79.31 -50.95
C ASN A 316 40.32 80.47 -51.41
N GLU A 317 40.83 81.32 -52.30
CA GLU A 317 40.13 82.48 -52.85
C GLU A 317 40.27 82.51 -54.37
N SER A 318 39.34 83.19 -55.04
CA SER A 318 39.38 83.39 -56.50
C SER A 318 40.67 84.13 -56.89
N VAL A 319 41.50 83.49 -57.71
CA VAL A 319 42.82 84.03 -58.10
C VAL A 319 42.67 84.94 -59.31
N LYS A 320 43.26 86.14 -59.25
CA LYS A 320 43.54 86.96 -60.44
C LYS A 320 44.83 86.46 -61.09
N ILE A 321 44.72 85.58 -62.07
CA ILE A 321 45.89 85.01 -62.76
C ILE A 321 46.52 86.14 -63.62
N PRO A 322 47.80 86.51 -63.47
CA PRO A 322 48.38 87.57 -64.29
C PRO A 322 48.48 87.14 -65.76
N PHE A 323 47.87 87.90 -66.68
CA PHE A 323 47.98 87.66 -68.13
C PHE A 323 49.35 88.13 -68.63
N LEU A 324 50.28 87.20 -68.84
CA LEU A 324 51.56 87.49 -69.47
C LEU A 324 51.37 87.59 -71.00
N ARG A 325 51.58 88.78 -71.56
CA ARG A 325 51.58 88.99 -73.01
C ARG A 325 52.79 88.29 -73.64
N LYS A 326 52.62 87.76 -74.86
CA LYS A 326 53.67 87.11 -75.66
C LYS A 326 55.02 87.84 -75.55
N GLU A 327 56.01 87.22 -74.92
CA GLU A 327 57.41 87.63 -75.08
C GLU A 327 57.91 87.09 -76.42
N VAL A 328 58.22 88.00 -77.34
CA VAL A 328 59.04 87.72 -78.50
C VAL A 328 60.22 88.66 -78.39
N VAL A 329 61.40 88.15 -78.04
CA VAL A 329 62.62 88.95 -78.14
C VAL A 329 62.93 89.04 -79.64
N VAL A 330 62.83 90.26 -80.16
CA VAL A 330 63.17 90.58 -81.55
C VAL A 330 64.60 91.09 -81.54
N GLU A 331 65.56 90.24 -81.90
CA GLU A 331 66.91 90.72 -82.23
C GLU A 331 66.89 91.21 -83.68
N VAL A 332 67.02 92.52 -83.86
CA VAL A 332 67.20 93.16 -85.17
C VAL A 332 68.69 93.33 -85.40
N GLN A 333 69.23 92.66 -86.42
CA GLN A 333 70.59 92.92 -86.90
C GLN A 333 70.51 93.84 -88.13
N ASP A 334 71.03 95.05 -88.01
CA ASP A 334 71.11 95.99 -89.14
C ASP A 334 72.23 95.56 -90.10
N LYS A 335 71.87 95.36 -91.38
CA LYS A 335 72.81 95.10 -92.47
C LYS A 335 73.07 96.39 -93.25
N ILE A 336 74.33 96.60 -93.63
CA ILE A 336 74.83 97.84 -94.26
C ILE A 336 74.27 98.06 -95.68
N PHE A 337 73.65 97.05 -96.32
CA PHE A 337 72.82 97.22 -97.53
C PHE A 337 71.69 96.16 -97.59
N GLY A 338 70.43 96.60 -97.70
CA GLY A 338 69.21 95.77 -97.75
C GLY A 338 68.43 95.66 -96.42
N LYS A 339 67.12 95.31 -96.46
CA LYS A 339 66.22 95.28 -95.28
C LYS A 339 66.76 94.38 -94.14
N ALA A 340 66.70 94.87 -92.90
CA ALA A 340 67.21 94.22 -91.68
C ALA A 340 66.72 92.78 -91.50
N GLU A 341 67.60 91.92 -90.98
CA GLU A 341 67.29 90.51 -90.72
C GLU A 341 66.73 90.36 -89.30
N ILE A 342 65.48 89.91 -89.20
CA ILE A 342 64.75 89.79 -87.94
C ILE A 342 64.78 88.33 -87.49
N THR A 343 65.54 88.02 -86.44
CA THR A 343 65.57 86.67 -85.86
C THR A 343 64.62 86.60 -84.68
N LYS A 344 63.50 85.86 -84.80
CA LYS A 344 62.54 85.64 -83.71
C LYS A 344 62.95 84.40 -82.91
N LYS A 345 63.39 84.55 -81.67
CA LYS A 345 63.60 83.41 -80.75
C LYS A 345 62.36 83.23 -79.87
N GLN A 346 61.76 82.04 -79.89
CA GLN A 346 60.67 81.71 -78.97
C GLN A 346 61.23 81.43 -77.58
N THR A 347 60.77 82.17 -76.58
CA THR A 347 60.98 81.82 -75.17
C THR A 347 60.19 80.55 -74.83
N ARG A 348 60.77 79.62 -74.08
CA ARG A 348 60.16 78.32 -73.67
C ARG A 348 59.02 78.47 -72.63
N ASN A 349 58.41 79.64 -72.50
CA ASN A 349 57.32 79.91 -71.57
C ASN A 349 55.97 79.60 -72.23
N TYR A 350 55.09 78.85 -71.55
CA TYR A 350 53.75 78.55 -72.04
C TYR A 350 52.89 79.82 -72.04
N VAL A 351 52.37 80.23 -73.21
CA VAL A 351 51.49 81.39 -73.38
C VAL A 351 50.07 80.89 -73.67
N LEU A 352 49.17 81.00 -72.69
CA LEU A 352 47.74 80.72 -72.88
C LEU A 352 47.13 81.80 -73.80
N SER A 353 46.25 81.41 -74.73
CA SER A 353 45.45 82.38 -75.50
C SER A 353 44.47 83.14 -74.59
N PRO A 354 43.94 84.33 -74.99
CA PRO A 354 42.93 85.03 -74.21
C PRO A 354 41.69 84.18 -73.90
N GLU A 355 41.28 83.32 -74.83
CA GLU A 355 40.17 82.38 -74.67
C GLU A 355 40.51 81.29 -73.65
N GLN A 356 41.68 80.66 -73.78
CA GLN A 356 42.17 79.65 -72.83
C GLN A 356 42.36 80.23 -71.43
N TYR A 357 42.80 81.48 -71.32
CA TYR A 357 42.94 82.19 -70.05
C TYR A 357 41.57 82.44 -69.37
N GLN A 358 40.57 82.89 -70.14
CA GLN A 358 39.22 83.08 -69.62
C GLN A 358 38.59 81.77 -69.18
N GLU A 359 38.81 80.69 -69.95
CA GLU A 359 38.32 79.36 -69.63
C GLU A 359 38.98 78.81 -68.36
N LEU A 360 40.31 78.90 -68.24
CA LEU A 360 41.04 78.49 -67.04
C LEU A 360 40.59 79.28 -65.80
N THR A 361 40.40 80.60 -65.94
CA THR A 361 39.92 81.45 -64.84
C THR A 361 38.51 81.05 -64.39
N LYS A 362 37.62 80.71 -65.34
CA LYS A 362 36.28 80.18 -65.03
C LYS A 362 36.37 78.84 -64.30
N GLN A 363 37.21 77.92 -64.77
CA GLN A 363 37.40 76.60 -64.16
C GLN A 363 37.95 76.70 -62.73
N VAL A 364 38.96 77.54 -62.50
CA VAL A 364 39.54 77.77 -61.16
C VAL A 364 38.51 78.39 -60.21
N ASN A 365 37.75 79.40 -60.65
CA ASN A 365 36.73 80.02 -59.81
C ASN A 365 35.55 79.07 -59.52
N ALA A 366 35.17 78.22 -60.48
CA ALA A 366 34.20 77.15 -60.26
C ALA A 366 34.72 76.14 -59.22
N ALA A 367 35.99 75.74 -59.29
CA ALA A 367 36.60 74.85 -58.30
C ALA A 367 36.65 75.47 -56.89
N VAL A 368 36.94 76.77 -56.76
CA VAL A 368 36.89 77.50 -55.47
C VAL A 368 35.46 77.50 -54.90
N THR A 369 34.44 77.66 -55.75
CA THR A 369 33.03 77.61 -55.33
C THR A 369 32.65 76.22 -54.85
N ILE A 370 33.01 75.18 -55.60
CA ILE A 370 32.80 73.77 -55.23
C ILE A 370 33.49 73.45 -53.90
N LYS A 371 34.72 73.93 -53.67
CA LYS A 371 35.45 73.76 -52.40
C LYS A 371 34.69 74.39 -51.22
N LYS A 372 34.15 75.60 -51.39
CA LYS A 372 33.35 76.26 -50.34
C LYS A 372 32.04 75.52 -50.06
N ASP A 373 31.36 75.05 -51.09
CA ASP A 373 30.13 74.28 -50.95
C ASP A 373 30.38 72.92 -50.28
N TYR A 374 31.47 72.24 -50.60
CA TYR A 374 31.89 71.01 -49.94
C TYR A 374 32.17 71.20 -48.43
N GLU A 375 32.90 72.25 -48.06
CA GLU A 375 33.14 72.60 -46.65
C GLU A 375 31.85 72.95 -45.91
N ARG A 376 30.89 73.60 -46.60
CA ARG A 376 29.56 73.87 -46.04
C ARG A 376 28.79 72.58 -45.81
N LEU A 377 28.77 71.67 -46.79
CA LEU A 377 28.09 70.38 -46.71
C LEU A 377 28.61 69.52 -45.57
N LYS A 378 29.94 69.50 -45.33
CA LYS A 378 30.55 68.82 -44.16
C LYS A 378 30.01 69.29 -42.81
N LYS A 379 29.49 70.51 -42.72
CA LYS A 379 28.94 71.10 -41.47
C LYS A 379 27.43 70.99 -41.35
N THR A 380 26.75 70.43 -42.36
CA THR A 380 25.29 70.26 -42.34
C THR A 380 24.85 69.22 -41.33
N ASP A 381 23.60 69.31 -40.90
CA ASP A 381 23.02 68.40 -39.92
C ASP A 381 22.98 66.95 -40.42
N PHE A 382 22.88 66.73 -41.73
CA PHE A 382 22.94 65.38 -42.34
C PHE A 382 24.28 64.65 -42.06
N VAL A 383 25.41 65.37 -42.06
CA VAL A 383 26.72 64.75 -41.79
C VAL A 383 26.84 64.37 -40.32
N LYS A 384 26.34 65.24 -39.42
CA LYS A 384 26.28 64.96 -37.98
C LYS A 384 25.35 63.80 -37.66
N GLU A 385 24.20 63.73 -38.34
CA GLU A 385 23.26 62.61 -38.21
C GLU A 385 23.89 61.29 -38.67
N ASN A 386 24.61 61.29 -39.79
CA ASN A 386 25.32 60.11 -40.27
C ASN A 386 26.43 59.65 -39.31
N GLU A 387 27.18 60.58 -38.71
CA GLU A 387 28.15 60.26 -37.65
C GLU A 387 27.46 59.66 -36.41
N SER A 388 26.31 60.21 -35.99
CA SER A 388 25.52 59.66 -34.89
C SER A 388 25.00 58.26 -35.19
N LEU A 389 24.49 58.03 -36.41
CA LEU A 389 24.03 56.72 -36.88
C LEU A 389 25.17 55.69 -36.89
N LYS A 390 26.40 56.12 -37.22
CA LYS A 390 27.58 55.25 -37.15
C LYS A 390 27.88 54.82 -35.72
N VAL A 391 27.82 55.73 -34.75
CA VAL A 391 28.01 55.39 -33.33
C VAL A 391 26.93 54.41 -32.84
N HIS A 392 25.67 54.60 -33.25
CA HIS A 392 24.60 53.64 -32.94
C HIS A 392 24.85 52.26 -33.57
N ALA A 393 25.31 52.22 -34.83
CA ALA A 393 25.65 50.97 -35.49
C ALA A 393 26.82 50.25 -34.79
N GLU A 394 27.84 50.97 -34.35
CA GLU A 394 28.94 50.42 -33.54
C GLU A 394 28.42 49.84 -32.21
N GLY A 395 27.49 50.54 -31.55
CA GLY A 395 26.81 50.05 -30.35
C GLY A 395 26.04 48.73 -30.57
N TRP A 396 25.25 48.64 -31.64
CA TRP A 396 24.53 47.40 -31.99
C TRP A 396 25.47 46.25 -32.35
N VAL A 397 26.64 46.52 -32.93
CA VAL A 397 27.64 45.49 -33.22
C VAL A 397 28.21 44.90 -31.93
N GLU A 398 28.49 45.74 -30.93
CA GLU A 398 28.99 45.28 -29.63
C GLU A 398 27.91 44.50 -28.87
N GLU A 399 26.66 44.99 -28.86
CA GLU A 399 25.53 44.26 -28.26
C GLU A 399 25.34 42.88 -28.92
N ASN A 400 25.38 42.81 -30.25
CA ASN A 400 25.30 41.53 -30.97
C ASN A 400 26.49 40.59 -30.65
N ARG A 401 27.68 41.15 -30.39
CA ARG A 401 28.84 40.37 -29.91
C ARG A 401 28.58 39.77 -28.53
N THR A 402 28.01 40.54 -27.60
CA THR A 402 27.64 40.05 -26.26
C THR A 402 26.56 38.96 -26.34
N LEU A 403 25.50 39.17 -27.12
CA LEU A 403 24.45 38.17 -27.33
C LEU A 403 24.97 36.86 -27.95
N LYS A 404 25.96 36.93 -28.85
CA LYS A 404 26.63 35.73 -29.39
C LYS A 404 27.40 34.97 -28.32
N GLN A 405 28.04 35.66 -27.38
CA GLN A 405 28.74 35.03 -26.26
C GLN A 405 27.75 34.37 -25.30
N GLU A 406 26.66 35.05 -24.93
CA GLU A 406 25.59 34.49 -24.10
C GLU A 406 24.94 33.27 -24.75
N LYS A 407 24.63 33.34 -26.05
CA LYS A 407 24.12 32.19 -26.81
C LYS A 407 25.07 30.99 -26.74
N SER A 408 26.38 31.22 -26.89
CA SER A 408 27.38 30.14 -26.78
C SER A 408 27.45 29.56 -25.36
N HIS A 409 27.31 30.39 -24.33
CA HIS A 409 27.25 29.94 -22.94
C HIS A 409 26.02 29.05 -22.70
N LEU A 410 24.83 29.54 -23.06
CA LEU A 410 23.57 28.80 -22.92
C LEU A 410 23.60 27.46 -23.69
N GLN A 411 24.23 27.42 -24.87
CA GLN A 411 24.41 26.16 -25.61
C GLN A 411 25.25 25.13 -24.83
N LYS A 412 26.30 25.56 -24.13
CA LYS A 412 27.10 24.67 -23.28
C LYS A 412 26.29 24.16 -22.10
N GLU A 413 25.53 25.03 -21.45
CA GLU A 413 24.68 24.68 -20.31
C GLU A 413 23.60 23.67 -20.71
N VAL A 414 22.93 23.89 -21.84
CA VAL A 414 21.98 22.93 -22.43
C VAL A 414 22.67 21.58 -22.73
N SER A 415 23.91 21.57 -23.20
CA SER A 415 24.65 20.32 -23.42
C SER A 415 24.95 19.56 -22.12
N THR A 416 25.32 20.29 -21.05
CA THR A 416 25.54 19.71 -19.72
C THR A 416 24.26 19.10 -19.17
N LEU A 417 23.16 19.85 -19.19
CA LEU A 417 21.85 19.38 -18.72
C LEU A 417 21.37 18.13 -19.49
N ASN A 418 21.59 18.08 -20.81
CA ASN A 418 21.25 16.89 -21.60
C ASN A 418 22.05 15.65 -21.19
N THR A 419 23.30 15.83 -20.78
CA THR A 419 24.16 14.74 -20.29
C THR A 419 23.68 14.27 -18.92
N GLU A 420 23.32 15.19 -18.02
CA GLU A 420 22.73 14.88 -16.71
C GLU A 420 21.39 14.13 -16.85
N ILE A 421 20.48 14.61 -17.71
CA ILE A 421 19.21 13.93 -18.00
C ILE A 421 19.46 12.51 -18.52
N SER A 422 20.45 12.32 -19.38
CA SER A 422 20.81 11.00 -19.92
C SER A 422 21.33 10.07 -18.82
N SER A 423 22.17 10.58 -17.91
CA SER A 423 22.67 9.85 -16.74
C SER A 423 21.53 9.46 -15.79
N LEU A 424 20.61 10.39 -15.49
CA LEU A 424 19.45 10.11 -14.64
C LEU A 424 18.53 9.06 -15.27
N LYS A 425 18.28 9.12 -16.58
CA LYS A 425 17.51 8.08 -17.30
C LYS A 425 18.19 6.71 -17.23
N ALA A 426 19.52 6.64 -17.23
CA ALA A 426 20.24 5.39 -17.02
C ALA A 426 20.03 4.85 -15.60
N HIS A 427 20.24 5.69 -14.58
CA HIS A 427 20.02 5.32 -13.17
C HIS A 427 18.60 4.83 -12.90
N ILE A 428 17.59 5.49 -13.46
CA ILE A 428 16.18 5.08 -13.31
C ILE A 428 15.95 3.67 -13.89
N ARG A 429 16.53 3.37 -15.06
CA ARG A 429 16.43 2.03 -15.69
C ARG A 429 17.10 0.96 -14.83
N ASP A 430 18.26 1.26 -14.25
CA ASP A 430 18.97 0.34 -13.37
C ASP A 430 18.18 0.08 -12.08
N LEU A 431 17.62 1.13 -11.47
CA LEU A 431 16.75 1.01 -10.30
C LEU A 431 15.50 0.17 -10.58
N GLN A 432 14.82 0.39 -11.71
CA GLN A 432 13.68 -0.44 -12.12
C GLN A 432 14.06 -1.91 -12.28
N THR A 433 15.26 -2.18 -12.81
CA THR A 433 15.79 -3.55 -12.94
C THR A 433 16.07 -4.16 -11.56
N ASN A 434 16.70 -3.41 -10.66
CA ASN A 434 16.97 -3.85 -9.29
C ASN A 434 15.69 -4.16 -8.52
N ILE A 435 14.68 -3.29 -8.60
CA ILE A 435 13.37 -3.50 -7.98
C ILE A 435 12.72 -4.78 -8.52
N ARG A 436 12.78 -5.00 -9.83
CA ARG A 436 12.24 -6.22 -10.46
C ARG A 436 12.93 -7.48 -9.96
N VAL A 437 14.27 -7.46 -9.86
CA VAL A 437 15.05 -8.60 -9.33
C VAL A 437 14.72 -8.86 -7.87
N LEU A 438 14.70 -7.82 -7.03
CA LEU A 438 14.36 -7.93 -5.61
C LEU A 438 12.95 -8.49 -5.41
N TYR A 439 11.98 -8.02 -6.18
CA TYR A 439 10.60 -8.53 -6.15
C TYR A 439 10.53 -10.01 -6.53
N GLN A 440 11.22 -10.43 -7.58
CA GLN A 440 11.25 -11.84 -7.99
C GLN A 440 11.93 -12.73 -6.94
N GLN A 441 13.03 -12.26 -6.35
CA GLN A 441 13.75 -12.99 -5.30
C GLN A 441 12.92 -13.12 -4.02
N THR A 442 12.34 -12.02 -3.52
CA THR A 442 11.47 -12.05 -2.35
C THR A 442 10.25 -12.93 -2.59
N LYS A 443 9.58 -12.81 -3.74
CA LYS A 443 8.47 -13.71 -4.14
C LYS A 443 8.88 -15.17 -4.12
N LYS A 444 10.08 -15.51 -4.61
CA LYS A 444 10.61 -16.88 -4.59
C LYS A 444 10.86 -17.38 -3.16
N ILE A 445 11.53 -16.58 -2.33
CA ILE A 445 11.83 -16.92 -0.93
C ILE A 445 10.54 -17.15 -0.15
N PHE A 446 9.57 -16.24 -0.24
CA PHE A 446 8.28 -16.40 0.43
C PHE A 446 7.52 -17.63 -0.07
N LYS A 447 7.56 -17.92 -1.38
CA LYS A 447 6.95 -19.13 -1.94
C LYS A 447 7.59 -20.41 -1.38
N GLU A 448 8.92 -20.44 -1.25
CA GLU A 448 9.65 -21.58 -0.68
C GLU A 448 9.37 -21.74 0.82
N GLN A 449 9.43 -20.65 1.60
CA GLN A 449 9.11 -20.67 3.03
C GLN A 449 7.66 -21.06 3.30
N PHE A 450 6.72 -20.58 2.50
CA PHE A 450 5.32 -20.99 2.62
C PHE A 450 5.14 -22.47 2.29
N LYS A 451 5.86 -22.99 1.30
CA LYS A 451 5.83 -24.41 0.94
C LYS A 451 6.38 -25.30 2.06
N THR A 452 7.49 -24.92 2.70
CA THR A 452 8.04 -25.66 3.84
C THR A 452 7.12 -25.60 5.06
N PHE A 453 6.62 -24.40 5.42
CA PHE A 453 5.64 -24.23 6.49
C PHE A 453 4.40 -25.11 6.28
N ARG A 454 3.83 -25.07 5.07
CA ARG A 454 2.69 -25.92 4.70
C ARG A 454 3.01 -27.41 4.84
N GLY A 455 4.20 -27.83 4.43
CA GLY A 455 4.65 -29.22 4.60
C GLY A 455 4.70 -29.65 6.06
N LEU A 456 5.22 -28.78 6.94
CA LEU A 456 5.26 -29.03 8.39
C LEU A 456 3.84 -29.13 8.97
N VAL A 457 2.96 -28.19 8.66
CA VAL A 457 1.55 -28.20 9.11
C VAL A 457 0.84 -29.46 8.64
N LYS A 458 1.04 -29.86 7.37
CA LYS A 458 0.45 -31.09 6.83
C LYS A 458 0.92 -32.33 7.57
N ASN A 459 2.23 -32.49 7.76
CA ASN A 459 2.80 -33.65 8.46
C ASN A 459 2.32 -33.73 9.92
N GLU A 460 2.17 -32.59 10.59
CA GLU A 460 1.69 -32.50 11.98
C GLU A 460 0.20 -32.86 12.09
N LEU A 461 -0.63 -32.43 11.14
CA LEU A 461 -2.06 -32.77 11.11
C LEU A 461 -2.28 -34.25 10.73
N ASP A 462 -1.53 -34.75 9.75
CA ASP A 462 -1.58 -36.15 9.31
C ASP A 462 -1.15 -37.10 10.44
N SER A 463 -0.09 -36.77 11.20
CA SER A 463 0.38 -37.58 12.34
C SER A 463 -0.62 -37.66 13.49
N LYS A 464 -1.47 -36.63 13.63
CA LYS A 464 -2.55 -36.56 14.64
C LYS A 464 -3.88 -37.11 14.14
N GLY A 465 -3.98 -37.54 12.88
CA GLY A 465 -5.21 -38.02 12.26
C GLY A 465 -6.30 -36.95 12.15
N ILE A 466 -5.91 -35.67 12.09
CA ILE A 466 -6.81 -34.51 12.03
C ILE A 466 -7.02 -34.15 10.55
N ASP A 467 -8.29 -33.93 10.19
CA ASP A 467 -8.66 -33.57 8.83
C ASP A 467 -8.07 -32.18 8.43
N ASN A 468 -7.34 -32.14 7.33
CA ASN A 468 -6.52 -30.98 6.94
C ASN A 468 -7.34 -29.95 6.15
N GLN A 469 -8.08 -29.11 6.88
CA GLN A 469 -8.91 -28.04 6.30
C GLN A 469 -8.08 -26.94 5.62
N PHE A 470 -6.87 -26.66 6.14
CA PHE A 470 -5.92 -25.71 5.55
C PHE A 470 -5.54 -26.07 4.11
N GLU A 471 -5.28 -27.36 3.85
CA GLU A 471 -4.95 -27.89 2.53
C GLU A 471 -6.13 -27.81 1.54
N ARG A 472 -7.37 -27.95 2.04
CA ARG A 472 -8.59 -27.83 1.22
C ARG A 472 -8.86 -26.39 0.79
N GLU A 473 -8.78 -25.43 1.72
CA GLU A 473 -8.97 -24.01 1.38
C GLU A 473 -7.88 -23.52 0.43
N HIS A 474 -6.62 -23.87 0.67
CA HIS A 474 -5.55 -23.48 -0.24
C HIS A 474 -5.72 -24.04 -1.66
N LYS A 475 -6.24 -25.27 -1.83
CA LYS A 475 -6.57 -25.82 -3.16
C LYS A 475 -7.73 -25.06 -3.83
N ARG A 476 -8.75 -24.65 -3.06
CA ARG A 476 -9.86 -23.82 -3.54
C ARG A 476 -9.38 -22.44 -3.98
N GLU A 477 -8.46 -21.83 -3.22
CA GLU A 477 -7.89 -20.53 -3.56
C GLU A 477 -7.00 -20.59 -4.81
N ILE A 478 -6.17 -21.63 -4.95
CA ILE A 478 -5.40 -21.87 -6.19
C ILE A 478 -6.32 -22.08 -7.40
N SER A 479 -7.47 -22.76 -7.24
CA SER A 479 -8.40 -22.93 -8.35
C SER A 479 -9.03 -21.59 -8.75
N ARG A 480 -9.46 -20.77 -7.79
CA ARG A 480 -9.98 -19.42 -8.07
C ARG A 480 -8.96 -18.52 -8.80
N TYR A 481 -7.68 -18.56 -8.42
CA TYR A 481 -6.64 -17.79 -9.10
C TYR A 481 -6.34 -18.30 -10.52
N ARG A 482 -6.51 -19.59 -10.81
CA ARG A 482 -6.36 -20.14 -12.17
C ARG A 482 -7.47 -19.73 -13.12
N ASP A 483 -8.65 -19.41 -12.60
CA ASP A 483 -9.78 -18.95 -13.41
C ASP A 483 -9.62 -17.46 -13.80
N PHE A 484 -8.98 -16.64 -12.95
CA PHE A 484 -8.66 -15.23 -13.25
C PHE A 484 -7.65 -15.03 -14.39
N ASP A 485 -6.68 -15.94 -14.55
CA ASP A 485 -5.67 -15.86 -15.64
C ASP A 485 -6.21 -16.38 -17.00
N ARG A 486 -7.46 -16.85 -17.09
CA ARG A 486 -8.10 -17.25 -18.36
C ARG A 486 -8.96 -16.16 -19.00
N GLU A 487 -9.24 -15.07 -18.29
CA GLU A 487 -10.11 -13.98 -18.76
C GLU A 487 -9.36 -12.69 -19.13
N ARG A 488 -8.04 -12.75 -19.35
CA ARG A 488 -7.25 -11.60 -19.83
C ARG A 488 -6.45 -11.89 -21.09
#